data_AF-A0A091CU96-F1
#
_entry.id   AF-A0A091CU96-F1
#
_cell.length_a   1.000
_cell.length_b   1.000
_cell.length_c   1.000
_cell.angle_alpha   90.00
_cell.angle_beta   90.00
_cell.angle_gamma   90.00
#
_symmetry.space_group_name_H-M   'P 1'
#
loop_
_entity.id
_entity.type
_entity.pdbx_description
1 polymer ?
#
loop_
_entity_poly.entity_id
_entity_poly.type
_entity_poly.pdbx_seq_one_letter_code
_entity_poly.pdbx_strand_id
1 'polypeptide(L)'
;MTSLSEHTSHIKETKKSIYYITGESEEQVANSAFVEGVWKGVFKVVYMTEPIVEYCVQQIKEFDGKRLVSTTKEGLELPVDGRKKKDGGQQGQV
;
A
#
# COMPACT_ATOMS: atom_id res chain seq x y z
N MET A 1 -2.59 9.86 -13.73
CA MET A 1 -1.28 9.49 -13.16
C MET A 1 -0.77 10.63 -12.31
N THR A 2 -0.33 10.33 -11.09
CA THR A 2 0.22 11.29 -10.13
C THR A 2 1.61 10.80 -9.73
N SER A 3 2.60 11.70 -9.71
CA SER A 3 3.98 11.36 -9.32
C SER A 3 4.05 10.97 -7.84
N LEU A 4 5.02 10.12 -7.47
CA LEU A 4 5.23 9.70 -6.08
C LEU A 4 5.46 10.90 -5.15
N SER A 5 6.14 11.94 -5.62
CA SER A 5 6.35 13.19 -4.89
C SER A 5 5.03 13.90 -4.56
N GLU A 6 4.12 14.06 -5.54
CA GLU A 6 2.79 14.65 -5.31
C GLU A 6 1.95 13.79 -4.36
N HIS A 7 2.01 12.47 -4.51
CA HIS A 7 1.37 11.55 -3.56
C HIS A 7 1.87 11.76 -2.12
N THR A 8 3.17 11.95 -1.95
CA THR A 8 3.84 12.08 -0.65
C THR A 8 3.50 13.40 0.04
N SER A 9 3.37 14.50 -0.71
CA SER A 9 2.98 15.82 -0.20
C SER A 9 1.59 15.85 0.46
N HIS A 10 0.69 14.93 0.07
CA HIS A 10 -0.65 14.83 0.67
C HIS A 10 -0.72 13.87 1.87
N ILE A 11 0.37 13.17 2.19
CA ILE A 11 0.45 12.27 3.34
C ILE A 11 0.85 13.11 4.56
N LYS A 12 -0.04 13.18 5.57
CA LYS A 12 0.25 13.84 6.85
C LYS A 12 1.62 13.38 7.39
N GLU A 13 2.41 14.30 7.93
CA GLU A 13 3.77 14.04 8.42
C GLU A 13 3.86 12.92 9.47
N THR A 14 2.78 12.71 10.23
CA THR A 14 2.63 11.60 11.19
C THR A 14 2.63 10.21 10.54
N LYS A 15 2.43 10.10 9.22
CA LYS A 15 2.44 8.84 8.49
C LYS A 15 3.81 8.60 7.85
N LYS A 16 4.52 7.63 8.44
CA LYS A 16 5.88 7.20 8.08
C LYS A 16 5.92 6.13 6.98
N SER A 17 4.77 5.77 6.40
CA SER A 17 4.67 4.67 5.43
C SER A 17 3.82 5.07 4.23
N ILE A 18 4.29 4.68 3.04
CA ILE A 18 3.58 4.76 1.76
C ILE A 18 3.10 3.34 1.45
N TYR A 19 1.78 3.16 1.36
CA TYR A 19 1.20 1.86 1.04
C TYR A 19 1.04 1.73 -0.47
N TYR A 20 1.38 0.58 -1.03
CA TYR A 20 1.24 0.32 -2.46
C TYR A 20 0.74 -1.10 -2.73
N ILE A 21 0.15 -1.29 -3.91
CA ILE A 21 -0.25 -2.58 -4.45
C ILE A 21 0.21 -2.67 -5.91
N THR A 22 0.72 -3.82 -6.30
CA THR A 22 1.05 -4.16 -7.69
C THR A 22 -0.01 -5.06 -8.29
N GLY A 23 -0.23 -4.97 -9.60
CA GLY A 23 -1.15 -5.85 -10.33
C GLY A 23 -1.16 -5.55 -11.82
N GLU A 24 -1.94 -6.30 -12.59
CA GLU A 24 -1.91 -6.22 -14.06
C GLU A 24 -2.74 -5.05 -14.62
N SER A 25 -3.64 -4.48 -13.81
CA SER A 25 -4.54 -3.39 -14.22
C SER A 25 -5.08 -2.62 -13.02
N GLU A 26 -5.44 -1.35 -13.24
CA GLU A 26 -5.97 -0.46 -12.19
C GLU A 26 -7.28 -1.01 -11.61
N GLU A 27 -8.15 -1.54 -12.47
CA GLU A 27 -9.41 -2.16 -12.07
C GLU A 27 -9.21 -3.35 -11.12
N GLN A 28 -8.23 -4.21 -11.42
CA GLN A 28 -7.91 -5.37 -10.58
C GLN A 28 -7.47 -4.93 -9.18
N VAL A 29 -6.52 -3.99 -9.12
CA VAL A 29 -5.97 -3.56 -7.83
C VAL A 29 -6.96 -2.73 -7.03
N ALA A 30 -7.81 -1.92 -7.69
CA ALA A 30 -8.85 -1.15 -7.03
C ALA A 30 -9.94 -2.03 -6.39
N ASN A 31 -10.28 -3.16 -7.03
CA ASN A 31 -11.26 -4.13 -6.50
C ASN A 31 -10.64 -5.19 -5.58
N SER A 32 -9.36 -5.04 -5.21
CA SER A 32 -8.67 -6.00 -4.37
C SER A 32 -9.07 -5.89 -2.90
N ALA A 33 -9.33 -7.03 -2.26
CA ALA A 33 -9.56 -7.11 -0.81
C ALA A 33 -8.38 -6.53 0.01
N PHE A 34 -7.16 -6.58 -0.55
CA PHE A 34 -5.95 -6.00 0.07
C PHE A 34 -6.00 -4.46 0.12
N VAL A 35 -6.75 -3.81 -0.77
CA VAL A 35 -6.93 -2.36 -0.77
C VAL A 35 -8.08 -1.96 0.16
N GLU A 36 -9.19 -2.70 0.15
CA GLU A 36 -10.36 -2.42 1.00
C GLU A 36 -10.02 -2.34 2.50
N GLY A 37 -9.09 -3.18 2.96
CA GLY A 37 -8.61 -3.17 4.36
C GLY A 37 -7.87 -1.89 4.74
N VAL A 38 -7.13 -1.29 3.80
CA VAL A 38 -6.31 -0.08 4.02
C VAL A 38 -7.13 1.19 3.83
N TRP A 39 -8.10 1.15 2.91
CA TRP A 39 -8.99 2.27 2.57
C TRP A 39 -9.95 2.65 3.71
N LYS A 40 -10.36 1.68 4.54
CA LYS A 40 -11.25 1.90 5.70
C LYS A 40 -10.69 2.85 6.77
N GLY A 41 -9.39 3.13 6.75
CA GLY A 41 -8.73 3.90 7.78
C GLY A 41 -8.56 5.35 7.38
N VAL A 42 -7.41 5.69 6.81
CA VAL A 42 -7.04 7.08 6.51
C VAL A 42 -5.83 7.09 5.54
N PHE A 43 -5.48 5.95 4.94
CA PHE A 43 -4.22 5.73 4.23
C PHE A 43 -4.46 5.74 2.72
N LYS A 44 -3.69 6.56 2.01
CA LYS A 44 -3.63 6.53 0.55
C LYS A 44 -2.80 5.32 0.11
N VAL A 45 -3.33 4.54 -0.83
CA VAL A 45 -2.65 3.41 -1.47
C VAL A 45 -2.24 3.83 -2.88
N VAL A 46 -1.00 3.54 -3.28
CA VAL A 46 -0.50 3.74 -4.63
C VAL A 46 -0.77 2.50 -5.46
N TYR A 47 -1.43 2.66 -6.61
CA TYR A 47 -1.65 1.59 -7.58
C TYR A 47 -0.49 1.56 -8.56
N MET A 48 0.14 0.40 -8.67
CA MET A 48 1.33 0.19 -9.50
C MET A 48 1.05 -0.92 -10.50
N THR A 49 0.62 -0.55 -11.70
CA THR A 49 0.15 -1.50 -12.71
C THR A 49 1.18 -1.85 -13.76
N GLU A 50 2.33 -1.18 -13.73
CA GLU A 50 3.38 -1.38 -14.72
C GLU A 50 4.27 -2.57 -14.32
N PRO A 51 4.53 -3.53 -15.22
CA PRO A 51 5.30 -4.74 -14.90
C PRO A 51 6.73 -4.44 -14.45
N ILE A 52 7.34 -3.35 -14.95
CA ILE A 52 8.66 -2.91 -14.52
C ILE A 52 8.68 -2.43 -13.06
N VAL A 53 7.54 -1.92 -12.56
CA VAL A 53 7.45 -1.35 -11.21
C VAL A 53 7.59 -2.43 -10.14
N GLU A 54 7.15 -3.67 -10.41
CA GLU A 54 7.29 -4.79 -9.47
C GLU A 54 8.76 -5.04 -9.09
N TYR A 55 9.67 -4.99 -10.06
CA TYR A 55 11.11 -5.11 -9.80
C TYR A 55 11.68 -3.88 -9.09
N CYS A 56 11.22 -2.68 -9.46
CA CYS A 56 11.72 -1.44 -8.86
C CYS A 56 11.37 -1.33 -7.37
N VAL A 57 10.13 -1.65 -6.98
CA VAL A 57 9.66 -1.47 -5.60
C VAL A 57 10.26 -2.46 -4.61
N GLN A 58 10.73 -3.61 -5.09
CA GLN A 58 11.48 -4.55 -4.24
C GLN A 58 12.82 -3.96 -3.79
N GLN A 59 13.44 -3.10 -4.60
CA GLN A 59 14.69 -2.41 -4.27
C GLN A 59 14.46 -1.11 -3.49
N ILE A 60 13.35 -0.43 -3.76
CA ILE A 60 12.99 0.84 -3.10
C ILE A 60 12.35 0.56 -1.74
N LYS A 61 13.17 0.55 -0.69
CA LYS A 61 12.70 0.35 0.70
C LYS A 61 12.09 1.61 1.31
N GLU A 62 12.52 2.77 0.85
CA GLU A 62 12.14 4.08 1.39
C GLU A 62 12.13 5.12 0.27
N PHE A 63 11.18 6.04 0.34
CA PHE A 63 11.12 7.22 -0.51
C PHE A 63 10.81 8.43 0.36
N ASP A 64 11.61 9.47 0.26
CA ASP A 64 11.41 10.74 0.99
C ASP A 64 11.26 10.54 2.52
N GLY A 65 12.08 9.64 3.10
CA GLY A 65 12.03 9.32 4.54
C GLY A 65 10.82 8.48 4.97
N LYS A 66 9.99 8.01 4.02
CA LYS A 66 8.83 7.15 4.28
C LYS A 66 9.04 5.76 3.72
N ARG A 67 8.79 4.73 4.54
CA ARG A 67 8.93 3.33 4.10
C ARG A 67 7.85 2.96 3.09
N LEU A 68 8.22 2.25 2.04
CA LEU A 68 7.26 1.62 1.15
C LEU A 68 6.79 0.29 1.75
N VAL A 69 5.48 0.10 1.80
CA VAL A 69 4.85 -1.08 2.39
C VAL A 69 3.85 -1.65 1.39
N SER A 70 4.07 -2.89 0.95
CA SER A 70 3.10 -3.58 0.09
C SER A 70 1.88 -3.99 0.91
N THR A 71 0.68 -3.78 0.36
CA THR A 71 -0.57 -4.21 1.00
C THR A 71 -0.83 -5.71 0.85
N THR A 72 -0.14 -6.38 -0.06
CA THR A 72 -0.22 -7.85 -0.26
C THR A 72 0.75 -8.61 0.63
N LYS A 73 1.65 -7.91 1.34
CA LYS A 73 2.65 -8.53 2.20
C LYS A 73 2.00 -9.10 3.46
N GLU A 74 2.35 -10.34 3.77
CA GLU A 74 1.91 -11.01 4.99
C GLU A 74 2.36 -10.23 6.24
N GLY A 75 1.48 -10.14 7.24
CA GLY A 75 1.75 -9.42 8.49
C GLY A 75 1.66 -7.90 8.37
N LEU A 76 0.91 -7.37 7.39
CA LEU A 76 0.64 -5.93 7.28
C LEU A 76 -0.07 -5.41 8.54
N GLU A 77 0.68 -4.74 9.41
CA GLU A 77 0.11 -4.04 10.56
C GLU A 77 -0.22 -2.59 10.17
N LEU A 78 -1.51 -2.30 10.03
CA LEU A 78 -1.98 -0.93 9.87
C LEU A 78 -1.98 -0.25 11.26
N PRO A 79 -1.40 0.96 11.38
CA PRO A 79 -1.55 1.73 12.60
C PRO A 79 -3.02 2.06 12.78
N VAL A 80 -3.66 1.38 13.72
CA VAL A 80 -5.04 1.62 14.12
C VAL A 80 -5.07 2.90 14.94
N ASP A 81 -5.48 4.00 14.32
CA ASP A 81 -5.87 5.19 15.06
C ASP A 81 -7.15 4.85 15.85
N GLY A 82 -6.97 4.40 17.08
CA GLY A 82 -8.00 4.36 18.12
C GLY A 82 -9.15 3.34 18.01
N ARG A 83 -9.22 2.41 17.04
CA ARG A 83 -10.23 1.33 17.08
C ARG A 83 -9.70 -0.07 16.81
N LYS A 84 -10.08 -0.97 17.71
CA LYS A 84 -9.66 -2.37 17.88
C LYS A 84 -9.52 -3.18 16.58
N LYS A 85 -8.40 -3.92 16.58
CA LYS A 85 -7.99 -5.06 15.77
C LYS A 85 -9.15 -5.99 15.37
N LYS A 86 -9.20 -6.38 14.10
CA LYS A 86 -9.68 -7.70 13.69
C LYS A 86 -8.63 -8.34 12.78
N ASP A 87 -7.96 -9.32 13.37
CA ASP A 87 -7.15 -10.34 12.72
C ASP A 87 -8.00 -11.05 11.65
N GLY A 88 -7.40 -11.35 10.50
CA GLY A 88 -8.01 -12.07 9.40
C GLY A 88 -6.94 -12.50 8.41
N GLY A 89 -6.14 -13.48 8.81
CA GLY A 89 -5.31 -14.22 7.85
C GLY A 89 -6.19 -15.13 7.00
N GLN A 90 -5.91 -15.23 5.70
CA GLN A 90 -6.11 -16.46 4.94
C GLN A 90 -5.49 -16.41 3.52
N GLN A 91 -4.59 -17.36 3.26
CA GLN A 91 -4.50 -18.27 2.10
C GLN A 91 -4.13 -17.77 0.69
N GLY A 92 -3.07 -18.43 0.15
CA GLY A 92 -2.91 -18.84 -1.26
C GLY A 92 -2.57 -17.71 -2.23
N GLN A 93 -1.72 -17.87 -3.24
CA GLN A 93 -1.36 -19.05 -4.01
C GLN A 93 -0.16 -18.66 -4.91
N VAL A 94 0.78 -19.62 -5.07
CA VAL A 94 1.80 -19.81 -6.12
C VAL A 94 2.80 -18.70 -6.47
#